data_AF-A0A383DB20-F1
#
_entry.id   AF-A0A383DB20-F1
#
_cell.length_a   1.000
_cell.length_b   1.000
_cell.length_c   1.000
_cell.angle_alpha   90.00
_cell.angle_beta   90.00
_cell.angle_gamma   90.00
#
_symmetry.space_group_name_H-M   'P 1'
#
loop_
_entity.id
_entity.type
_entity.pdbx_description
1 polymer ?
#
loop_
_entity_poly.entity_id
_entity_poly.type
_entity_poly.pdbx_seq_one_letter_code
_entity_poly.pdbx_strand_id
1 'polypeptide(L)'
;VTLESDKSSVEVPSTEDGTVESVNVKIGDKVSKGHLLATLESLRPTEEKPKKILEEKLPPDTEKIIEEAENTLVLKKEADEQKTITKKEDSDQKIEIVKNGDIDPIETKEWLESLSAVLEKDGKHRAQFLIKQLIEHSYKEGSDLVLSRNTPYINTISPETEVKSPGDQNLERKIRSLIRWNAAAMVVRANKKNPDLGGHIGTFASAATLYDVGMNHFWRAKNNKFGGDLIYFQGH
;
A
#
# COMPACT_ATOMS: atom_id res chain seq x y z
N VAL A 1 15.06 1.65 -20.58
CA VAL A 1 14.87 0.18 -20.71
C VAL A 1 13.44 -0.14 -20.31
N THR A 2 12.71 -0.91 -21.12
CA THR A 2 11.40 -1.45 -20.75
C THR A 2 11.59 -2.66 -19.84
N LEU A 3 11.08 -2.60 -18.62
CA LEU A 3 11.03 -3.74 -17.71
C LEU A 3 9.63 -4.35 -17.81
N GLU A 4 9.54 -5.49 -18.49
CA GLU A 4 8.32 -6.29 -18.53
C GLU A 4 8.34 -7.32 -17.40
N SER A 5 7.26 -7.35 -16.65
CA SER A 5 6.96 -8.39 -15.66
C SER A 5 5.57 -8.93 -15.91
N ASP A 6 5.27 -10.12 -15.37
CA ASP A 6 3.98 -10.83 -15.42
C ASP A 6 2.74 -10.01 -14.97
N LYS A 7 2.91 -8.75 -14.53
CA LYS A 7 1.82 -7.85 -14.09
C LYS A 7 1.94 -6.40 -14.58
N SER A 8 3.04 -5.99 -15.20
CA SER A 8 3.22 -4.65 -15.75
C SER A 8 4.48 -4.53 -16.62
N SER A 9 4.38 -3.72 -17.67
CA SER A 9 5.53 -3.15 -18.39
C SER A 9 5.76 -1.72 -17.88
N VAL A 10 6.98 -1.40 -17.46
CA VAL A 10 7.37 -0.06 -16.98
C VAL A 10 8.57 0.44 -17.78
N GLU A 11 8.43 1.62 -18.37
CA GLU A 11 9.55 2.32 -19.00
C GLU A 11 10.45 2.97 -17.94
N VAL A 12 11.69 2.51 -17.85
CA VAL A 12 12.73 3.17 -17.05
C VAL A 12 13.47 4.17 -17.96
N PRO A 13 13.37 5.49 -17.75
CA PRO A 13 14.11 6.48 -18.51
C PRO A 13 15.63 6.35 -18.24
N SER A 14 16.46 6.80 -19.19
CA SER A 14 17.91 6.90 -18.97
C SER A 14 18.21 8.02 -17.97
N THR A 15 19.23 7.82 -17.14
CA THR A 15 19.79 8.89 -16.29
C THR A 15 20.86 9.72 -17.00
N GLU A 16 21.40 9.22 -18.11
CA GLU A 16 22.49 9.83 -18.87
C GLU A 16 22.10 10.00 -20.35
N ASP A 17 22.46 11.16 -20.92
CA ASP A 17 22.35 11.46 -22.35
C ASP A 17 23.66 11.10 -23.07
N GLY A 18 23.60 10.27 -24.11
CA GLY A 18 24.79 9.87 -24.88
C GLY A 18 24.47 8.89 -26.01
N THR A 19 25.47 8.64 -26.86
CA THR A 19 25.36 7.65 -27.95
C THR A 19 25.68 6.25 -27.40
N VAL A 20 24.90 5.24 -27.79
CA VAL A 20 25.16 3.85 -27.42
C VAL A 20 26.32 3.30 -28.25
N GLU A 21 27.42 2.96 -27.60
CA GLU A 21 28.62 2.43 -28.26
C GLU A 21 28.57 0.89 -28.37
N SER A 22 28.16 0.21 -27.30
CA SER A 22 28.01 -1.25 -27.29
C SER A 22 26.84 -1.72 -26.41
N VAL A 23 26.17 -2.78 -26.83
CA VAL A 23 25.16 -3.50 -26.03
C VAL A 23 25.73 -4.87 -25.67
N ASN A 24 25.89 -5.14 -24.39
CA ASN A 24 26.66 -6.29 -23.88
C ASN A 24 25.81 -7.51 -23.52
N VAL A 25 24.56 -7.55 -24.00
CA VAL A 25 23.55 -8.56 -23.65
C VAL A 25 22.97 -9.18 -24.92
N LYS A 26 22.82 -10.51 -24.95
CA LYS A 26 22.20 -11.23 -26.06
C LYS A 26 20.73 -11.56 -25.74
N ILE A 27 19.97 -11.81 -26.80
CA ILE A 27 18.56 -12.22 -26.69
C ILE A 27 18.48 -13.55 -25.91
N GLY A 28 17.91 -13.50 -24.70
CA GLY A 28 17.74 -14.65 -23.81
C GLY A 28 18.63 -14.67 -22.55
N ASP A 29 19.56 -13.72 -22.38
CA ASP A 29 20.40 -13.65 -21.18
C ASP A 29 19.60 -13.24 -19.92
N LYS A 30 19.85 -13.92 -18.80
CA LYS A 30 19.27 -13.57 -17.49
C LYS A 30 20.11 -12.47 -16.82
N VAL A 31 19.58 -11.25 -16.79
CA VAL A 31 20.22 -10.09 -16.15
C VAL A 31 19.73 -9.87 -14.71
N SER A 32 20.66 -9.58 -13.80
CA SER A 32 20.40 -9.28 -12.39
C SER A 32 20.67 -7.80 -12.08
N LYS A 33 20.16 -7.30 -10.94
CA LYS A 33 20.39 -5.91 -10.49
C LYS A 33 21.90 -5.63 -10.41
N GLY A 34 22.37 -4.62 -11.16
CA GLY A 34 23.78 -4.25 -11.27
C GLY A 34 24.53 -4.82 -12.48
N HIS A 35 23.88 -5.55 -13.38
CA HIS A 35 24.50 -6.03 -14.62
C HIS A 35 24.67 -4.89 -15.66
N LEU A 36 25.81 -4.86 -16.35
CA LEU A 36 26.12 -3.84 -17.36
C LEU A 36 25.40 -4.14 -18.68
N LEU A 37 24.34 -3.39 -18.99
CA LEU A 37 23.52 -3.63 -20.18
C LEU A 37 24.11 -3.01 -21.46
N ALA A 38 24.64 -1.79 -21.37
CA ALA A 38 25.23 -1.06 -22.49
C ALA A 38 26.33 -0.09 -22.01
N THR A 39 27.24 0.30 -22.90
CA THR A 39 28.15 1.45 -22.71
C THR A 39 27.63 2.66 -23.47
N LEU A 40 27.64 3.82 -22.82
CA LEU A 40 27.28 5.12 -23.39
C LEU A 40 28.55 5.97 -23.50
N GLU A 41 28.75 6.61 -24.64
CA GLU A 41 29.80 7.62 -24.80
C GLU A 41 29.25 8.98 -24.32
N SER A 42 29.84 9.53 -23.24
CA SER A 42 29.46 10.83 -22.67
C SER A 42 30.61 11.84 -22.76
N LEU A 43 30.27 13.11 -22.93
CA LEU A 43 31.22 14.20 -23.23
C LEU A 43 31.86 14.84 -21.97
N ARG A 44 32.01 14.11 -20.85
CA ARG A 44 32.62 14.64 -19.59
C ARG A 44 33.49 13.60 -18.85
N PRO A 45 34.54 13.99 -18.12
CA PRO A 45 35.66 13.09 -17.82
C PRO A 45 35.62 12.40 -16.43
N THR A 46 35.89 11.09 -16.45
CA THR A 46 36.68 10.27 -15.49
C THR A 46 36.53 10.41 -13.97
N GLU A 47 36.04 9.33 -13.32
CA GLU A 47 36.70 8.48 -12.29
C GLU A 47 35.66 7.44 -11.76
N GLU A 48 35.95 6.27 -11.16
CA GLU A 48 37.11 5.33 -11.12
C GLU A 48 36.54 3.90 -10.77
N LYS A 49 37.37 2.87 -10.59
CA LYS A 49 36.99 1.52 -10.10
C LYS A 49 37.96 0.98 -9.03
N PRO A 50 37.46 0.21 -8.05
CA PRO A 50 38.15 -1.06 -7.76
C PRO A 50 37.25 -2.28 -7.38
N LYS A 51 37.42 -3.34 -8.18
CA LYS A 51 37.67 -4.79 -7.85
C LYS A 51 36.73 -5.64 -6.96
N LYS A 52 36.74 -6.94 -7.31
CA LYS A 52 36.15 -8.17 -6.69
C LYS A 52 36.67 -8.41 -5.24
N ILE A 53 36.22 -9.36 -4.40
CA ILE A 53 35.98 -10.81 -4.62
C ILE A 53 35.12 -11.46 -3.47
N LEU A 54 34.50 -12.62 -3.77
CA LEU A 54 34.21 -13.82 -2.94
C LEU A 54 32.74 -14.20 -2.66
N GLU A 55 32.49 -15.50 -2.81
CA GLU A 55 31.26 -16.22 -2.44
C GLU A 55 31.35 -16.69 -0.99
N GLU A 56 30.27 -16.64 -0.21
CA GLU A 56 30.09 -17.56 0.91
C GLU A 56 28.61 -17.81 1.28
N LYS A 57 28.39 -18.77 2.19
CA LYS A 57 27.16 -19.56 2.33
C LYS A 57 26.05 -18.87 3.13
N LEU A 58 24.84 -19.43 3.03
CA LEU A 58 23.64 -19.05 3.80
C LEU A 58 23.94 -18.98 5.32
N PRO A 59 23.54 -17.89 6.03
CA PRO A 59 23.75 -17.77 7.47
C PRO A 59 22.81 -18.66 8.31
N PRO A 60 23.26 -19.14 9.49
CA PRO A 60 22.46 -19.99 10.38
C PRO A 60 21.35 -19.26 11.17
N ASP A 61 21.17 -17.95 10.97
CA ASP A 61 20.25 -17.15 11.78
C ASP A 61 18.78 -17.28 11.36
N THR A 62 18.48 -17.87 10.19
CA THR A 62 17.09 -18.14 9.77
C THR A 62 16.41 -19.24 10.58
N GLU A 63 17.15 -20.18 11.17
CA GLU A 63 16.58 -21.23 12.04
C GLU A 63 16.20 -20.66 13.41
N LYS A 64 17.05 -19.80 13.99
CA LYS A 64 16.79 -19.12 15.28
C LYS A 64 15.55 -18.23 15.24
N ILE A 65 15.33 -17.52 14.13
CA ILE A 65 14.14 -16.67 13.94
C ILE A 65 12.83 -17.49 13.94
N ILE A 66 12.88 -18.76 13.54
CA ILE A 66 11.71 -19.66 13.57
C ILE A 66 11.43 -20.14 14.99
N GLU A 67 12.46 -20.55 15.75
CA GLU A 67 12.30 -20.91 17.17
C GLU A 67 11.85 -19.71 18.04
N GLU A 68 12.35 -18.50 17.78
CA GLU A 68 11.88 -17.29 18.45
C GLU A 68 10.41 -16.97 18.12
N ALA A 69 9.98 -17.18 16.88
CA ALA A 69 8.58 -16.99 16.47
C ALA A 69 7.64 -18.01 17.15
N GLU A 70 8.04 -19.27 17.27
CA GLU A 70 7.24 -20.31 17.93
C GLU A 70 7.13 -20.06 19.45
N ASN A 71 8.23 -19.73 20.13
CA ASN A 71 8.21 -19.38 21.55
C ASN A 71 7.35 -18.12 21.85
N THR A 72 7.37 -17.13 20.96
CA THR A 72 6.53 -15.92 21.09
C THR A 72 5.02 -16.23 20.96
N LEU A 73 4.64 -17.31 20.28
CA LEU A 73 3.24 -17.74 20.15
C LEU A 73 2.74 -18.51 21.40
N VAL A 74 3.63 -19.18 22.13
CA VAL A 74 3.29 -19.86 23.40
C VAL A 74 3.05 -18.82 24.50
N LEU A 75 3.96 -17.85 24.66
CA LEU A 75 3.84 -16.78 25.66
C LEU A 75 2.57 -15.92 25.48
N LYS A 76 2.08 -15.75 24.25
CA LYS A 76 0.81 -15.06 23.97
C LYS A 76 -0.42 -15.82 24.48
N LYS A 77 -0.43 -17.15 24.43
CA LYS A 77 -1.57 -17.95 24.93
C LYS A 77 -1.68 -17.89 26.45
N GLU A 78 -0.57 -17.94 27.17
CA GLU A 78 -0.57 -17.84 28.63
C GLU A 78 -0.91 -16.42 29.12
N ALA A 79 -0.52 -15.39 28.36
CA ALA A 79 -0.87 -14.00 28.67
C ALA A 79 -2.36 -13.66 28.45
N ASP A 80 -3.05 -14.33 27.53
CA ASP A 80 -4.47 -14.08 27.25
C ASP A 80 -5.40 -14.68 28.32
N GLU A 81 -5.01 -15.75 29.03
CA GLU A 81 -5.83 -16.36 30.10
C GLU A 81 -5.84 -15.54 31.41
N GLN A 82 -4.89 -14.63 31.62
CA GLN A 82 -4.77 -13.84 32.86
C GLN A 82 -5.33 -12.40 32.79
N LYS A 83 -5.92 -11.97 31.66
CA LYS A 83 -6.39 -10.58 31.45
C LYS A 83 -7.89 -10.34 31.66
N THR A 84 -8.57 -11.20 32.41
CA THR A 84 -9.89 -10.84 32.99
C THR A 84 -9.69 -10.22 34.38
N ILE A 85 -10.31 -9.04 34.62
CA ILE A 85 -10.26 -8.22 35.87
C ILE A 85 -9.02 -7.29 35.96
N THR A 86 -8.97 -6.15 35.26
CA THR A 86 -9.36 -4.85 35.86
C THR A 86 -9.60 -3.72 34.81
N LYS A 87 -10.13 -2.58 35.31
CA LYS A 87 -10.82 -1.45 34.65
C LYS A 87 -10.09 -0.69 33.52
N LYS A 88 -10.92 0.01 32.73
CA LYS A 88 -10.62 1.06 31.75
C LYS A 88 -9.72 2.18 32.27
N GLU A 89 -8.80 2.64 31.43
CA GLU A 89 -8.40 4.05 31.30
C GLU A 89 -8.29 4.37 29.80
N ASP A 90 -8.85 5.51 29.37
CA ASP A 90 -8.66 6.03 28.01
C ASP A 90 -7.20 6.48 27.85
N SER A 91 -6.58 6.13 26.72
CA SER A 91 -5.27 6.66 26.36
C SER A 91 -5.38 7.40 25.04
N ASP A 92 -5.47 8.74 25.13
CA ASP A 92 -5.26 9.64 24.00
C ASP A 92 -3.86 9.38 23.42
N GLN A 93 -3.82 8.69 22.28
CA GLN A 93 -2.57 8.39 21.60
C GLN A 93 -2.03 9.66 20.92
N LYS A 94 -1.26 10.45 21.68
CA LYS A 94 -0.43 11.52 21.09
C LYS A 94 0.55 10.89 20.10
N ILE A 95 0.37 11.23 18.82
CA ILE A 95 1.24 10.80 17.73
C ILE A 95 2.52 11.65 17.77
N GLU A 96 3.62 11.08 18.26
CA GLU A 96 4.93 11.73 18.18
C GLU A 96 5.53 11.56 16.78
N ILE A 97 5.65 12.67 16.06
CA ILE A 97 6.36 12.73 14.78
C ILE A 97 7.86 12.89 15.08
N VAL A 98 8.67 11.92 14.68
CA VAL A 98 10.13 11.95 14.87
C VAL A 98 10.74 13.14 14.11
N LYS A 99 11.33 14.08 14.85
CA LYS A 99 11.86 15.35 14.32
C LYS A 99 13.26 15.17 13.72
N ASN A 100 13.34 15.14 12.39
CA ASN A 100 14.55 15.51 11.66
C ASN A 100 14.36 16.93 11.09
N GLY A 101 14.98 17.93 11.72
CA GLY A 101 15.08 19.30 11.16
C GLY A 101 14.10 20.36 11.68
N ASP A 102 13.43 20.15 12.82
CA ASP A 102 12.64 21.22 13.47
C ASP A 102 13.56 22.24 14.15
N ILE A 103 13.32 23.53 13.89
CA ILE A 103 14.15 24.66 14.35
C ILE A 103 13.74 25.10 15.77
N ASP A 104 12.43 25.13 16.06
CA ASP A 104 11.91 25.42 17.40
C ASP A 104 10.81 24.41 17.80
N PRO A 105 11.19 23.39 18.59
CA PRO A 105 10.25 22.42 19.12
C PRO A 105 9.13 22.97 20.01
N ILE A 106 9.31 24.14 20.63
CA ILE A 106 8.35 24.78 21.54
C ILE A 106 7.31 25.52 20.70
N GLU A 107 7.73 26.36 19.76
CA GLU A 107 6.81 27.02 18.82
C GLU A 107 5.94 25.98 18.09
N THR A 108 6.55 24.95 17.49
CA THR A 108 5.81 23.88 16.80
C THR A 108 4.76 23.22 17.70
N LYS A 109 5.04 23.09 19.01
CA LYS A 109 4.08 22.55 19.98
C LYS A 109 2.94 23.53 20.27
N GLU A 110 3.23 24.82 20.48
CA GLU A 110 2.21 25.85 20.72
C GLU A 110 1.23 26.00 19.55
N TRP A 111 1.72 25.91 18.30
CA TRP A 111 0.86 25.89 17.10
C TRP A 111 -0.03 24.64 17.04
N LEU A 112 0.49 23.47 17.37
CA LEU A 112 -0.29 22.21 17.42
C LEU A 112 -1.35 22.23 18.53
N GLU A 113 -1.00 22.74 19.72
CA GLU A 113 -1.95 22.89 20.83
C GLU A 113 -3.03 23.94 20.49
N SER A 114 -2.67 25.05 19.84
CA SER A 114 -3.63 26.05 19.35
C SER A 114 -4.62 25.48 18.33
N LEU A 115 -4.15 24.65 17.38
CA LEU A 115 -5.03 23.98 16.41
C LEU A 115 -5.93 22.93 17.06
N SER A 116 -5.41 22.21 18.07
CA SER A 116 -6.15 21.21 18.85
C SER A 116 -7.30 21.85 19.64
N ALA A 117 -7.03 22.98 20.31
CA ALA A 117 -8.06 23.74 21.02
C ALA A 117 -9.19 24.24 20.10
N VAL A 118 -8.89 24.60 18.84
CA VAL A 118 -9.91 24.95 17.83
C VAL A 118 -10.71 23.71 17.41
N LEU A 119 -10.07 22.54 17.25
CA LEU A 119 -10.76 21.30 16.93
C LEU A 119 -11.75 20.86 18.01
N GLU A 120 -11.38 21.00 19.29
CA GLU A 120 -12.23 20.68 20.44
C GLU A 120 -13.41 21.66 20.58
N LYS A 121 -13.16 22.96 20.40
CA LYS A 121 -14.14 24.01 20.68
C LYS A 121 -15.06 24.34 19.50
N ASP A 122 -14.48 24.56 18.32
CA ASP A 122 -15.17 25.06 17.12
C ASP A 122 -15.30 23.99 16.01
N GLY A 123 -14.64 22.85 16.15
CA GLY A 123 -14.81 21.67 15.31
C GLY A 123 -13.99 21.64 14.01
N LYS A 124 -14.07 20.49 13.33
CA LYS A 124 -13.25 20.12 12.15
C LYS A 124 -13.30 21.15 11.01
N HIS A 125 -14.48 21.70 10.71
CA HIS A 125 -14.64 22.69 9.63
C HIS A 125 -13.92 24.01 9.93
N ARG A 126 -13.89 24.46 11.20
CA ARG A 126 -13.19 25.69 11.57
C ARG A 126 -11.67 25.52 11.50
N ALA A 127 -11.16 24.39 12.00
CA ALA A 127 -9.75 24.04 11.88
C ALA A 127 -9.30 23.98 10.41
N GLN A 128 -10.07 23.31 9.54
CA GLN A 128 -9.79 23.24 8.10
C GLN A 128 -9.79 24.63 7.42
N PHE A 129 -10.70 25.52 7.82
CA PHE A 129 -10.72 26.91 7.34
C PHE A 129 -9.44 27.67 7.76
N LEU A 130 -8.99 27.55 9.01
CA LEU A 130 -7.77 28.22 9.49
C LEU A 130 -6.53 27.70 8.77
N ILE A 131 -6.38 26.37 8.63
CA ILE A 131 -5.27 25.76 7.88
C ILE A 131 -5.25 26.31 6.44
N LYS A 132 -6.41 26.38 5.78
CA LYS A 132 -6.52 26.96 4.44
C LYS A 132 -6.06 28.42 4.39
N GLN A 133 -6.46 29.26 5.36
CA GLN A 133 -6.02 30.66 5.42
C GLN A 133 -4.52 30.82 5.68
N LEU A 134 -3.94 30.00 6.57
CA LEU A 134 -2.49 30.00 6.84
C LEU A 134 -1.69 29.61 5.59
N ILE A 135 -2.14 28.57 4.88
CA ILE A 135 -1.55 28.15 3.60
C ILE A 135 -1.68 29.26 2.55
N GLU A 136 -2.86 29.84 2.35
CA GLU A 136 -3.08 30.95 1.41
C GLU A 136 -2.25 32.21 1.74
N HIS A 137 -1.97 32.47 3.02
CA HIS A 137 -1.09 33.56 3.43
C HIS A 137 0.38 33.23 3.14
N SER A 138 0.84 32.03 3.51
CA SER A 138 2.20 31.55 3.25
C SER A 138 2.55 31.56 1.75
N TYR A 139 1.60 31.19 0.89
CA TYR A 139 1.74 31.33 -0.57
C TYR A 139 1.96 32.76 -1.04
N LYS A 140 1.23 33.74 -0.47
CA LYS A 140 1.34 35.16 -0.87
C LYS A 140 2.69 35.76 -0.49
N GLU A 141 3.27 35.31 0.62
CA GLU A 141 4.60 35.71 1.08
C GLU A 141 5.73 34.92 0.38
N GLY A 142 5.43 34.10 -0.64
CA GLY A 142 6.42 33.44 -1.50
C GLY A 142 6.89 32.06 -1.05
N SER A 143 6.12 31.34 -0.22
CA SER A 143 6.44 29.94 0.11
C SER A 143 6.08 29.00 -1.05
N ASP A 144 7.07 28.23 -1.52
CA ASP A 144 6.94 27.15 -2.52
C ASP A 144 6.26 25.88 -1.97
N LEU A 145 5.28 26.01 -1.08
CA LEU A 145 4.45 24.90 -0.64
C LEU A 145 3.79 24.26 -1.86
N VAL A 146 4.06 22.99 -2.17
CA VAL A 146 3.21 22.25 -3.10
C VAL A 146 2.02 21.75 -2.29
N LEU A 147 0.80 22.13 -2.68
CA LEU A 147 -0.43 21.74 -1.97
C LEU A 147 -0.59 20.21 -2.02
N SER A 148 -0.05 19.52 -1.02
CA SER A 148 -0.14 18.07 -0.93
C SER A 148 -1.59 17.69 -0.65
N ARG A 149 -2.29 17.24 -1.69
CA ARG A 149 -3.67 16.75 -1.60
C ARG A 149 -3.76 15.33 -0.98
N ASN A 150 -2.69 14.89 -0.33
CA ASN A 150 -2.58 13.58 0.27
C ASN A 150 -3.20 13.62 1.67
N THR A 151 -4.22 12.81 1.90
CA THR A 151 -4.67 12.49 3.26
C THR A 151 -3.61 11.62 3.96
N PRO A 152 -3.57 11.60 5.30
CA PRO A 152 -2.75 10.63 6.02
C PRO A 152 -3.08 9.19 5.61
N TYR A 153 -2.12 8.28 5.72
CA TYR A 153 -2.28 6.87 5.32
C TYR A 153 -3.04 6.06 6.38
N ILE A 154 -4.30 6.44 6.60
CA ILE A 154 -5.25 5.88 7.56
C ILE A 154 -6.65 5.80 6.94
N ASN A 155 -7.57 5.06 7.56
CA ASN A 155 -8.96 5.00 7.13
C ASN A 155 -9.65 6.38 7.29
N THR A 156 -10.34 6.84 6.26
CA THR A 156 -11.09 8.12 6.27
C THR A 156 -12.28 8.11 7.24
N ILE A 157 -12.86 6.93 7.50
CA ILE A 157 -13.96 6.72 8.45
C ILE A 157 -13.35 6.13 9.73
N SER A 158 -13.65 6.72 10.89
CA SER A 158 -13.16 6.21 12.19
C SER A 158 -14.02 5.04 12.68
N PRO A 159 -13.48 4.11 13.50
CA PRO A 159 -14.24 2.98 14.05
C PRO A 159 -15.50 3.38 14.83
N GLU A 160 -15.50 4.57 15.43
CA GLU A 160 -16.66 5.14 16.14
C GLU A 160 -17.79 5.62 15.22
N THR A 161 -17.43 6.02 13.99
CA THR A 161 -18.39 6.51 12.97
C THR A 161 -18.75 5.45 11.93
N GLU A 162 -18.19 4.24 12.06
CA GLU A 162 -18.43 3.12 11.16
C GLU A 162 -19.83 2.52 11.37
N VAL A 163 -20.63 2.50 10.30
CA VAL A 163 -21.92 1.81 10.28
C VAL A 163 -21.67 0.32 10.05
N LYS A 164 -22.07 -0.51 11.01
CA LYS A 164 -21.93 -1.97 10.92
C LYS A 164 -22.71 -2.54 9.73
N SER A 165 -22.12 -3.52 9.05
CA SER A 165 -22.78 -4.28 7.97
C SER A 165 -24.11 -4.88 8.45
N PRO A 166 -25.19 -4.82 7.65
CA PRO A 166 -26.48 -5.41 8.00
C PRO A 166 -26.55 -6.93 7.76
N GLY A 167 -25.55 -7.53 7.10
CA GLY A 167 -25.54 -8.95 6.72
C GLY A 167 -24.72 -9.87 7.64
N ASP A 168 -25.08 -11.16 7.66
CA ASP A 168 -24.36 -12.19 8.41
C ASP A 168 -22.97 -12.46 7.79
N GLN A 169 -21.95 -11.96 8.48
CA GLN A 169 -20.55 -12.07 8.07
C GLN A 169 -20.05 -13.52 7.99
N ASN A 170 -20.62 -14.46 8.74
CA ASN A 170 -20.23 -15.88 8.65
C ASN A 170 -20.77 -16.52 7.37
N LEU A 171 -22.03 -16.25 7.04
CA LEU A 171 -22.66 -16.72 5.81
C LEU A 171 -22.02 -16.08 4.57
N GLU A 172 -21.82 -14.76 4.57
CA GLU A 172 -21.12 -14.03 3.51
C GLU A 172 -19.70 -14.60 3.29
N ARG A 173 -18.92 -14.78 4.35
CA ARG A 173 -17.58 -15.38 4.27
C ARG A 173 -17.62 -16.79 3.65
N LYS A 174 -18.62 -17.61 3.97
CA LYS A 174 -18.79 -18.95 3.41
C LYS A 174 -19.11 -18.89 1.92
N ILE A 175 -20.06 -18.04 1.51
CA ILE A 175 -20.45 -17.82 0.11
C ILE A 175 -19.25 -17.30 -0.70
N ARG A 176 -18.58 -16.25 -0.21
CA ARG A 176 -17.37 -15.66 -0.80
C ARG A 176 -16.24 -16.67 -0.97
N SER A 177 -16.07 -17.59 -0.02
CA SER A 177 -15.08 -18.68 -0.10
C SER A 177 -15.39 -19.66 -1.23
N LEU A 178 -16.66 -20.03 -1.41
CA LEU A 178 -17.11 -20.89 -2.52
C LEU A 178 -16.96 -20.18 -3.88
N ILE A 179 -17.27 -18.89 -3.95
CA ILE A 179 -17.09 -18.09 -5.17
C ILE A 179 -15.59 -18.02 -5.56
N ARG A 180 -14.71 -17.73 -4.60
CA ARG A 180 -13.24 -17.74 -4.79
C ARG A 180 -12.74 -19.10 -5.28
N TRP A 181 -13.22 -20.20 -4.69
CA TRP A 181 -12.88 -21.56 -5.12
C TRP A 181 -13.32 -21.83 -6.56
N ASN A 182 -14.57 -21.52 -6.91
CA ASN A 182 -15.10 -21.73 -8.25
C ASN A 182 -14.35 -20.91 -9.30
N ALA A 183 -14.01 -19.65 -9.02
CA ALA A 183 -13.23 -18.81 -9.92
C ALA A 183 -11.83 -19.41 -10.20
N ALA A 184 -11.11 -19.82 -9.14
CA ALA A 184 -9.81 -20.48 -9.29
C ALA A 184 -9.94 -21.82 -10.05
N ALA A 185 -10.95 -22.63 -9.73
CA ALA A 185 -11.19 -23.91 -10.38
C ALA A 185 -11.54 -23.76 -11.88
N MET A 186 -12.26 -22.71 -12.26
CA MET A 186 -12.55 -22.39 -13.67
C MET A 186 -11.26 -22.10 -14.45
N VAL A 187 -10.39 -21.24 -13.92
CA VAL A 187 -9.11 -20.89 -14.56
C VAL A 187 -8.17 -22.10 -14.64
N VAL A 188 -7.98 -22.84 -13.54
CA VAL A 188 -7.13 -24.05 -13.53
C VAL A 188 -7.66 -25.12 -14.49
N ARG A 189 -8.99 -25.30 -14.59
CA ARG A 189 -9.61 -26.26 -15.51
C ARG A 189 -9.46 -25.85 -16.98
N ALA A 190 -9.47 -24.55 -17.29
CA ALA A 190 -9.19 -24.05 -18.63
C ALA A 190 -7.74 -24.34 -19.02
N ASN A 191 -6.78 -23.94 -18.19
CA ASN A 191 -5.35 -24.15 -18.44
C ASN A 191 -4.95 -25.64 -18.51
N LYS A 192 -5.64 -26.53 -17.79
CA LYS A 192 -5.44 -27.98 -17.91
C LYS A 192 -5.83 -28.54 -19.30
N LYS A 193 -6.72 -27.86 -20.04
CA LYS A 193 -7.10 -28.26 -21.41
C LYS A 193 -6.27 -27.56 -22.47
N ASN A 194 -5.95 -26.29 -22.26
CA ASN A 194 -5.17 -25.47 -23.18
C ASN A 194 -4.29 -24.52 -22.34
N PRO A 195 -2.98 -24.78 -22.19
CA PRO A 195 -2.10 -24.02 -21.31
C PRO A 195 -1.97 -22.53 -21.67
N ASP A 196 -2.13 -22.17 -22.94
CA ASP A 196 -1.90 -20.81 -23.45
C ASP A 196 -3.11 -19.88 -23.24
N LEU A 197 -4.17 -20.35 -22.58
CA LEU A 197 -5.42 -19.60 -22.37
C LEU A 197 -5.32 -18.60 -21.21
N GLY A 198 -4.42 -18.84 -20.24
CA GLY A 198 -4.13 -17.92 -19.13
C GLY A 198 -5.28 -17.74 -18.13
N GLY A 199 -5.29 -16.60 -17.44
CA GLY A 199 -6.38 -16.18 -16.54
C GLY A 199 -5.91 -15.66 -15.18
N HIS A 200 -6.54 -14.57 -14.70
CA HIS A 200 -6.06 -13.79 -13.56
C HIS A 200 -6.72 -14.22 -12.23
N ILE A 201 -6.18 -15.24 -11.56
CA ILE A 201 -6.72 -15.69 -10.26
C ILE A 201 -6.46 -14.64 -9.15
N GLY A 202 -5.28 -14.00 -9.18
CA GLY A 202 -4.82 -13.10 -8.11
C GLY A 202 -5.66 -11.81 -7.97
N THR A 203 -6.08 -11.21 -9.09
CA THR A 203 -6.83 -9.95 -9.08
C THR A 203 -8.24 -10.14 -8.53
N PHE A 204 -8.98 -11.15 -9.02
CA PHE A 204 -10.27 -11.45 -8.42
C PHE A 204 -10.12 -11.83 -6.93
N ALA A 205 -9.06 -12.55 -6.54
CA ALA A 205 -8.83 -12.89 -5.14
C ALA A 205 -8.55 -11.68 -4.22
N SER A 206 -7.95 -10.58 -4.70
CA SER A 206 -7.79 -9.36 -3.90
C SER A 206 -9.11 -8.59 -3.80
N ALA A 207 -9.84 -8.45 -4.93
CA ALA A 207 -11.07 -7.65 -5.00
C ALA A 207 -12.36 -8.36 -4.55
N ALA A 208 -12.37 -9.70 -4.41
CA ALA A 208 -13.61 -10.47 -4.17
C ALA A 208 -14.40 -10.06 -2.91
N THR A 209 -13.77 -9.46 -1.90
CA THR A 209 -14.50 -8.90 -0.75
C THR A 209 -15.28 -7.63 -1.12
N LEU A 210 -14.71 -6.76 -1.95
CA LEU A 210 -15.37 -5.55 -2.45
C LEU A 210 -16.57 -5.92 -3.33
N TYR A 211 -16.38 -6.87 -4.26
CA TYR A 211 -17.46 -7.36 -5.11
C TYR A 211 -18.58 -8.05 -4.31
N ASP A 212 -18.26 -8.84 -3.29
CA ASP A 212 -19.25 -9.50 -2.43
C ASP A 212 -20.09 -8.49 -1.62
N VAL A 213 -19.45 -7.46 -1.02
CA VAL A 213 -20.20 -6.39 -0.34
C VAL A 213 -21.10 -5.63 -1.32
N GLY A 214 -20.59 -5.32 -2.52
CA GLY A 214 -21.37 -4.68 -3.58
C GLY A 214 -22.61 -5.49 -3.97
N MET A 215 -22.43 -6.79 -4.26
CA MET A 215 -23.50 -7.70 -4.68
C MET A 215 -24.58 -7.91 -3.62
N ASN A 216 -24.20 -8.02 -2.33
CA ASN A 216 -25.17 -8.30 -1.27
C ASN A 216 -25.94 -7.05 -0.81
N HIS A 217 -25.29 -5.87 -0.80
CA HIS A 217 -25.81 -4.70 -0.05
C HIS A 217 -26.06 -3.43 -0.87
N PHE A 218 -25.49 -3.30 -2.07
CA PHE A 218 -25.53 -2.04 -2.83
C PHE A 218 -26.12 -2.16 -4.23
N TRP A 219 -25.76 -3.22 -4.97
CA TRP A 219 -26.02 -3.30 -6.41
C TRP A 219 -27.41 -3.84 -6.71
N ARG A 220 -28.19 -3.04 -7.43
CA ARG A 220 -29.58 -3.34 -7.76
C ARG A 220 -29.69 -3.81 -9.21
N ALA A 221 -30.23 -5.01 -9.38
CA ALA A 221 -30.57 -5.54 -10.69
C ALA A 221 -31.69 -4.71 -11.37
N LYS A 222 -31.78 -4.84 -12.70
CA LYS A 222 -32.86 -4.28 -13.50
C LYS A 222 -34.23 -4.79 -13.03
N ASN A 223 -35.20 -3.90 -12.93
CA ASN A 223 -36.59 -4.23 -12.63
C ASN A 223 -37.57 -3.37 -13.48
N ASN A 224 -38.87 -3.55 -13.29
CA ASN A 224 -39.89 -2.90 -14.12
C ASN A 224 -39.93 -1.35 -14.04
N LYS A 225 -39.28 -0.75 -13.03
CA LYS A 225 -39.23 0.71 -12.81
C LYS A 225 -37.81 1.29 -12.85
N PHE A 226 -36.78 0.46 -12.84
CA PHE A 226 -35.39 0.88 -12.72
C PHE A 226 -34.49 0.04 -13.64
N GLY A 227 -33.63 0.71 -14.41
CA GLY A 227 -32.76 0.08 -15.41
C GLY A 227 -31.72 -0.90 -14.87
N GLY A 228 -31.47 -0.87 -13.56
CA GLY A 228 -30.34 -1.54 -12.90
C GLY A 228 -29.16 -0.59 -12.72
N ASP A 229 -28.30 -0.88 -11.75
CA ASP A 229 -27.06 -0.14 -11.56
C ASP A 229 -26.03 -0.53 -12.64
N LEU A 230 -25.36 0.46 -13.24
CA LEU A 230 -24.36 0.24 -14.29
C LEU A 230 -22.98 0.01 -13.67
N ILE A 231 -22.60 -1.26 -13.52
CA ILE A 231 -21.35 -1.67 -12.86
C ILE A 231 -20.29 -1.93 -13.93
N TYR A 232 -19.24 -1.10 -13.94
CA TYR A 232 -18.08 -1.27 -14.81
C TYR A 232 -17.08 -2.20 -14.12
N PHE A 233 -17.29 -3.51 -14.28
CA PHE A 233 -16.41 -4.54 -13.73
C PHE A 233 -14.99 -4.43 -14.29
N GLN A 234 -14.00 -4.69 -13.44
CA GLN A 234 -12.63 -4.97 -13.88
C GLN A 234 -12.66 -6.21 -14.79
N GLY A 235 -12.05 -6.12 -15.98
CA GLY A 235 -12.19 -7.16 -17.02
C GLY A 235 -11.43 -8.46 -16.75
N HIS A 236 -10.76 -8.59 -15.60
CA HIS A 236 -9.86 -9.68 -15.23
C HIS A 236 -9.92 -10.00 -13.74
#